data_AF-A0A662VBU7-F1
#
_entry.id   AF-A0A662VBU7-F1
#
_cell.length_a   1.000
_cell.length_b   1.000
_cell.length_c   1.000
_cell.angle_alpha   90.00
_cell.angle_beta   90.00
_cell.angle_gamma   90.00
#
_symmetry.space_group_name_H-M   'P 1'
#
loop_
_entity.id
_entity.type
_entity.pdbx_description
1 polymer ?
#
loop_
_entity_poly.entity_id
_entity_poly.type
_entity_poly.pdbx_seq_one_letter_code
_entity_poly.pdbx_strand_id
1 'polypeptide(L)'
;ITPELREDIMRIEINYINKLLGTSLTSEKVVKHLKTMRFEASAEEKNSVRVIIPPYRVDILHPADIVEEIAMSIGYDNLGPQPIPNYLPAKRPRRIILVNHLRELLIGLGFQEVMTLVLMSSDFVKKVFKGEVDVLEVLNPLSLELSCVRTSLLPGIMAVFGKSQYAEMPVRVFEIGYVVTKDVNSPTGWRNELRLGIGIMNSEVSFEDIQAPVYAVLRALGLQPQTKIYTHPTLINGRTAKLLVNEKFVGYLGEVHPEVLEVLGIKYPVAIAELNVERIEMVLR
;
A
#
# COMPACT_ATOMS: atom_id res chain seq x y z
N ILE A 1 2.03 39.57 33.82
CA ILE A 1 1.39 38.23 33.70
C ILE A 1 2.41 37.24 34.25
N THR A 2 2.13 36.62 35.39
CA THR A 2 2.96 35.56 36.00
C THR A 2 2.32 34.20 35.70
N PRO A 3 3.10 33.12 35.57
CA PRO A 3 2.55 31.79 35.36
C PRO A 3 1.71 31.35 36.55
N GLU A 4 0.54 30.77 36.29
CA GLU A 4 -0.27 30.10 37.31
C GLU A 4 0.21 28.65 37.45
N LEU A 5 0.92 28.36 38.54
CA LEU A 5 1.43 27.02 38.85
C LEU A 5 0.38 26.21 39.63
N ARG A 6 -0.73 25.88 38.97
CA ARG A 6 -1.77 25.03 39.57
C ARG A 6 -1.37 23.56 39.46
N GLU A 7 -1.49 22.84 40.56
CA GLU A 7 -1.32 21.39 40.59
C GLU A 7 -2.67 20.72 40.30
N ASP A 8 -2.65 19.77 39.37
CA ASP A 8 -3.81 18.94 39.09
C ASP A 8 -3.77 17.67 39.93
N ILE A 9 -4.95 17.18 40.31
CA ILE A 9 -5.09 16.00 41.16
C ILE A 9 -5.85 14.94 40.39
N MET A 10 -5.21 13.77 40.22
CA MET A 10 -5.82 12.61 39.61
C MET A 10 -5.98 11.49 40.64
N ARG A 11 -7.12 10.79 40.59
CA ARG A 11 -7.38 9.60 41.42
C ARG A 11 -7.56 8.40 40.52
N ILE A 12 -6.80 7.34 40.79
CA ILE A 12 -6.75 6.16 39.93
C ILE A 12 -6.90 4.90 40.78
N GLU A 13 -7.76 3.98 40.35
CA GLU A 13 -7.90 2.67 40.99
C GLU A 13 -6.73 1.75 40.65
N ILE A 14 -6.22 1.02 41.65
CA ILE A 14 -5.14 0.05 41.45
C ILE A 14 -5.53 -1.06 40.47
N ASN A 15 -6.80 -1.44 40.43
CA ASN A 15 -7.31 -2.43 39.49
C ASN A 15 -7.15 -1.98 38.03
N TYR A 16 -7.36 -0.70 37.75
CA TYR A 16 -7.16 -0.13 36.42
C TYR A 16 -5.69 -0.20 36.00
N ILE A 17 -4.78 0.21 36.90
CA ILE A 17 -3.33 0.18 36.69
C ILE A 17 -2.86 -1.25 36.38
N ASN A 18 -3.22 -2.20 37.25
CA ASN A 18 -2.83 -3.60 37.10
C ASN A 18 -3.40 -4.25 35.85
N LYS A 19 -4.64 -3.92 35.48
CA LYS A 19 -5.26 -4.43 34.25
C LYS A 19 -4.52 -3.96 32.99
N LEU A 20 -4.07 -2.70 32.97
CA LEU A 20 -3.32 -2.15 31.84
C LEU A 20 -1.88 -2.67 31.77
N LEU A 21 -1.20 -2.76 32.91
CA LEU A 21 0.19 -3.23 32.96
C LEU A 21 0.33 -4.75 32.90
N GLY A 22 -0.75 -5.50 33.14
CA GLY A 22 -0.69 -6.95 33.31
C GLY A 22 0.03 -7.37 34.60
N THR A 23 0.01 -6.52 35.62
CA THR A 23 0.72 -6.70 36.89
C THR A 23 -0.21 -6.97 38.07
N SER A 24 0.35 -7.27 39.23
CA SER A 24 -0.36 -7.37 40.51
C SER A 24 0.30 -6.49 41.58
N LEU A 25 0.49 -5.21 41.26
CA LEU A 25 1.08 -4.21 42.15
C LEU A 25 0.10 -3.85 43.28
N THR A 26 0.63 -3.64 44.48
CA THR A 26 -0.12 -3.06 45.60
C THR A 26 -0.07 -1.52 45.52
N SER A 27 -0.97 -0.85 46.25
CA SER A 27 -1.00 0.62 46.32
C SER A 27 0.33 1.22 46.79
N GLU A 28 1.03 0.57 47.72
CA GLU A 28 2.33 1.04 48.21
C GLU A 28 3.42 0.97 47.13
N LYS A 29 3.42 -0.11 46.34
CA LYS A 29 4.36 -0.25 45.21
C LYS A 29 4.08 0.79 44.14
N VAL A 30 2.81 1.02 43.81
CA VAL A 30 2.40 2.07 42.85
C VAL A 30 2.86 3.45 43.32
N VAL A 31 2.62 3.81 44.58
CA VAL A 31 3.08 5.09 45.14
C VAL A 31 4.61 5.20 45.07
N LYS A 32 5.36 4.12 45.35
CA LYS A 32 6.82 4.12 45.23
C LYS A 32 7.29 4.37 43.79
N HIS A 33 6.66 3.73 42.82
CA HIS A 33 6.97 3.94 41.41
C HIS A 33 6.70 5.39 40.96
N LEU A 34 5.54 5.94 41.33
CA LEU A 34 5.17 7.32 41.03
C LEU A 34 6.11 8.35 41.67
N LYS A 35 6.52 8.13 42.92
CA LYS A 35 7.52 8.97 43.58
C LYS A 35 8.88 8.92 42.90
N THR A 36 9.28 7.76 42.37
CA THR A 36 10.52 7.62 41.59
C THR A 36 10.45 8.47 40.31
N MET A 37 9.24 8.62 39.74
CA MET A 37 8.96 9.49 38.59
C MET A 37 8.64 10.94 38.98
N ARG A 38 8.93 11.35 40.22
CA ARG A 38 8.75 12.71 40.76
C ARG A 38 7.29 13.18 40.82
N PHE A 39 6.34 12.25 40.93
CA PHE A 39 4.98 12.58 41.32
C PHE A 39 4.82 12.51 42.84
N GLU A 40 4.08 13.45 43.40
CA GLU A 40 3.58 13.29 44.75
C GLU A 40 2.35 12.37 44.71
N ALA A 41 2.46 11.21 45.37
CA ALA A 41 1.40 10.21 45.39
C ALA A 41 1.16 9.67 46.80
N SER A 42 -0.11 9.38 47.10
CA SER A 42 -0.55 8.79 48.37
C SER A 42 -1.62 7.73 48.12
N ALA A 43 -1.56 6.62 48.85
CA ALA A 43 -2.64 5.65 48.86
C ALA A 43 -3.88 6.26 49.54
N GLU A 44 -5.05 6.08 48.94
CA GLU A 44 -6.35 6.45 49.51
C GLU A 44 -7.17 5.19 49.83
N GLU A 45 -8.30 5.36 50.53
CA GLU A 45 -9.25 4.28 50.78
C GLU A 45 -9.79 3.68 49.46
N LYS A 46 -10.34 2.45 49.53
CA LYS A 46 -10.91 1.72 48.37
C LYS A 46 -9.90 1.32 47.28
N ASN A 47 -8.66 1.00 47.66
CA ASN A 47 -7.63 0.50 46.73
C ASN A 47 -7.36 1.46 45.56
N SER A 48 -7.20 2.74 45.89
CA SER A 48 -6.95 3.82 44.93
C SER A 48 -5.71 4.63 45.34
N VAL A 49 -5.13 5.37 44.39
CA VAL A 49 -4.00 6.27 44.62
C VAL A 49 -4.37 7.67 44.14
N ARG A 50 -4.13 8.65 44.99
CA ARG A 50 -4.17 10.07 44.64
C ARG A 50 -2.79 10.51 44.19
N VAL A 51 -2.74 11.13 43.02
CA VAL A 51 -1.52 11.64 42.38
C VAL A 51 -1.68 13.13 42.16
N ILE A 52 -0.73 13.91 42.67
CA ILE A 52 -0.59 15.33 42.39
C ILE A 52 0.35 15.45 41.20
N ILE A 53 -0.14 16.05 40.14
CA ILE A 53 0.58 16.26 38.89
C ILE A 53 1.32 17.59 39.01
N PRO A 54 2.66 17.59 38.93
CA PRO A 54 3.41 18.84 38.96
C PRO A 54 3.00 19.76 37.81
N PRO A 55 2.96 21.09 38.01
CA PRO A 55 2.47 22.04 37.01
C PRO A 55 3.30 22.07 35.71
N TYR A 56 4.52 21.52 35.73
CA TYR A 56 5.37 21.39 34.54
C TYR A 56 5.07 20.13 33.71
N ARG A 57 4.27 19.17 34.22
CA ARG A 57 3.87 17.94 33.52
C ARG A 57 2.56 18.16 32.74
N VAL A 58 2.65 19.00 31.71
CA VAL A 58 1.52 19.35 30.82
C VAL A 58 1.07 18.20 29.92
N ASP A 59 1.86 17.13 29.87
CA ASP A 59 1.64 15.92 29.11
C ASP A 59 0.70 14.91 29.80
N ILE A 60 0.42 15.07 31.10
CA ILE A 60 -0.48 14.19 31.85
C ILE A 60 -1.92 14.68 31.73
N LEU A 61 -2.71 14.00 30.87
CA LEU A 61 -4.10 14.38 30.56
C LEU A 61 -5.10 13.26 30.89
N HIS A 62 -4.64 12.02 31.04
CA HIS A 62 -5.46 10.83 31.26
C HIS A 62 -4.81 9.89 32.30
N PRO A 63 -5.60 9.10 33.05
CA PRO A 63 -5.07 8.06 33.94
C PRO A 63 -4.08 7.07 33.30
N ALA A 64 -4.14 6.91 31.98
CA ALA A 64 -3.21 6.06 31.23
C ALA A 64 -1.77 6.62 31.24
N ASP A 65 -1.61 7.94 31.28
CA ASP A 65 -0.29 8.59 31.29
C ASP A 65 0.40 8.32 32.64
N ILE A 66 -0.36 8.30 33.74
CA ILE A 66 0.14 7.88 35.04
C ILE A 66 0.52 6.39 35.06
N VAL A 67 -0.21 5.54 34.32
CA VAL A 67 0.15 4.12 34.15
C VAL A 67 1.45 3.96 33.37
N GLU A 68 1.70 4.80 32.35
CA GLU A 68 2.97 4.85 31.62
C GLU A 68 4.14 5.21 32.54
N GLU A 69 3.98 6.21 33.42
CA GLU A 69 5.00 6.57 34.41
C GLU A 69 5.36 5.38 35.33
N ILE A 70 4.35 4.62 35.75
CA ILE A 70 4.56 3.41 36.55
C ILE A 70 5.30 2.34 35.73
N ALA A 71 4.94 2.14 34.45
CA ALA A 71 5.62 1.22 33.55
C ALA A 71 7.10 1.60 33.36
N MET A 72 7.38 2.89 33.12
CA MET A 72 8.73 3.42 32.97
C MET A 72 9.56 3.23 34.24
N SER A 73 8.95 3.47 35.41
CA SER A 73 9.58 3.26 36.72
C SER A 73 9.92 1.78 36.99
N ILE A 74 9.08 0.86 36.55
CA ILE A 74 9.34 -0.59 36.61
C ILE A 74 10.42 -0.98 35.59
N GLY A 75 10.46 -0.31 34.45
CA GLY A 75 11.25 -0.68 33.27
C GLY A 75 10.49 -1.72 32.44
N TYR A 76 10.27 -1.43 31.16
CA TYR A 76 9.46 -2.28 30.27
C TYR A 76 9.97 -3.74 30.21
N ASP A 77 11.28 -3.95 30.27
CA ASP A 77 11.90 -5.28 30.26
C ASP A 77 11.49 -6.14 31.47
N ASN A 78 11.07 -5.50 32.58
CA ASN A 78 10.70 -6.17 33.82
C ASN A 78 9.21 -6.54 33.91
N LEU A 79 8.36 -6.09 32.97
CA LEU A 79 6.92 -6.41 32.98
C LEU A 79 6.64 -7.86 32.55
N GLY A 80 7.55 -8.45 31.76
CA GLY A 80 7.43 -9.82 31.27
C GLY A 80 6.33 -10.02 30.21
N PRO A 81 6.45 -11.02 29.34
CA PRO A 81 5.44 -11.28 28.32
C PRO A 81 4.19 -11.92 28.92
N GLN A 82 3.00 -11.46 28.52
CA GLN A 82 1.76 -12.20 28.74
C GLN A 82 1.33 -12.92 27.46
N PRO A 83 0.99 -14.22 27.51
CA PRO A 83 0.48 -14.92 26.35
C PRO A 83 -0.89 -14.36 25.97
N ILE A 84 -1.02 -13.90 24.73
CA ILE A 84 -2.32 -13.54 24.18
C ILE A 84 -3.12 -14.86 24.03
N PRO A 85 -4.33 -14.97 24.60
CA PRO A 85 -5.17 -16.14 24.40
C PRO A 85 -5.55 -16.25 22.91
N ASN A 86 -4.78 -17.04 22.16
CA ASN A 86 -4.93 -17.23 20.72
C ASN A 86 -6.08 -18.17 20.40
N TYR A 87 -7.22 -17.65 19.92
CA TYR A 87 -8.24 -18.46 19.26
C TYR A 87 -8.96 -17.69 18.15
N LEU A 88 -8.25 -17.29 17.09
CA LEU A 88 -8.89 -17.07 15.80
C LEU A 88 -7.98 -17.60 14.69
N PRO A 89 -8.38 -18.65 13.94
CA PRO A 89 -7.65 -19.03 12.74
C PRO A 89 -7.77 -17.89 11.73
N ALA A 90 -6.71 -17.12 11.57
CA ALA A 90 -6.65 -16.04 10.59
C ALA A 90 -6.73 -16.63 9.18
N LYS A 91 -7.84 -16.41 8.49
CA LYS A 91 -7.95 -16.74 7.07
C LYS A 91 -7.26 -15.66 6.25
N ARG A 92 -6.38 -16.05 5.35
CA ARG A 92 -5.79 -15.11 4.38
C ARG A 92 -6.90 -14.54 3.49
N PRO A 93 -6.95 -13.21 3.29
CA PRO A 93 -7.84 -12.60 2.31
C PRO A 93 -7.66 -13.25 0.94
N ARG A 94 -8.77 -13.56 0.25
CA ARG A 94 -8.75 -14.20 -1.09
C ARG A 94 -7.89 -13.44 -2.08
N ARG A 95 -7.96 -12.10 -2.06
CA ARG A 95 -7.10 -11.22 -2.86
C ARG A 95 -5.61 -11.52 -2.71
N ILE A 96 -5.11 -11.76 -1.49
CA ILE A 96 -3.69 -12.05 -1.26
C ILE A 96 -3.32 -13.40 -1.90
N ILE A 97 -4.20 -14.39 -1.79
CA ILE A 97 -4.00 -15.70 -2.42
C ILE A 97 -3.96 -15.55 -3.95
N LEU A 98 -4.92 -14.80 -4.53
CA LEU A 98 -4.95 -14.53 -5.97
C LEU A 98 -3.68 -13.83 -6.46
N VAL A 99 -3.23 -12.78 -5.76
CA VAL A 99 -2.01 -12.03 -6.12
C VAL A 99 -0.79 -12.93 -6.10
N ASN A 100 -0.66 -13.81 -5.09
CA ASN A 100 0.46 -14.74 -5.03
C ASN A 100 0.43 -15.75 -6.18
N HIS A 101 -0.74 -16.30 -6.53
CA HIS A 101 -0.87 -17.16 -7.72
C HIS A 101 -0.53 -16.43 -9.01
N LEU A 102 -0.97 -15.17 -9.18
CA LEU A 102 -0.61 -14.36 -10.35
C LEU A 102 0.91 -14.18 -10.48
N ARG A 103 1.61 -13.90 -9.36
CA ARG A 103 3.07 -13.82 -9.32
C ARG A 103 3.73 -15.13 -9.74
N GLU A 104 3.34 -16.23 -9.09
CA GLU A 104 3.92 -17.56 -9.35
C GLU A 104 3.76 -17.97 -10.81
N LEU A 105 2.59 -17.72 -11.41
CA LEU A 105 2.33 -18.00 -12.83
C LEU A 105 3.21 -17.16 -13.75
N LEU A 106 3.35 -15.85 -13.51
CA LEU A 106 4.17 -14.98 -14.35
C LEU A 106 5.66 -15.27 -14.23
N ILE A 107 6.14 -15.56 -13.01
CA ILE A 107 7.51 -16.03 -12.77
C ILE A 107 7.74 -17.35 -13.53
N GLY A 108 6.80 -18.29 -13.47
CA GLY A 108 6.86 -19.55 -14.22
C GLY A 108 6.87 -19.36 -15.75
N LEU A 109 6.30 -18.27 -16.26
CA LEU A 109 6.33 -17.87 -17.67
C LEU A 109 7.60 -17.08 -18.05
N GLY A 110 8.55 -16.93 -17.13
CA GLY A 110 9.83 -16.26 -17.36
C GLY A 110 9.78 -14.73 -17.26
N PHE A 111 8.77 -14.17 -16.58
CA PHE A 111 8.73 -12.74 -16.29
C PHE A 111 9.42 -12.41 -14.96
N GLN A 112 10.07 -11.26 -14.91
CA GLN A 112 10.66 -10.70 -13.70
C GLN A 112 9.69 -9.72 -13.03
N GLU A 113 9.40 -9.90 -11.74
CA GLU A 113 8.64 -8.91 -10.98
C GLU A 113 9.50 -7.65 -10.78
N VAL A 114 8.93 -6.48 -11.04
CA VAL A 114 9.52 -5.17 -10.77
C VAL A 114 8.63 -4.39 -9.82
N MET A 115 9.24 -3.46 -9.08
CA MET A 115 8.52 -2.57 -8.16
C MET A 115 8.86 -1.14 -8.52
N THR A 116 7.90 -0.43 -9.11
CA THR A 116 8.08 0.98 -9.45
C THR A 116 7.55 1.90 -8.37
N LEU A 117 8.01 3.15 -8.36
CA LEU A 117 7.52 4.14 -7.41
C LEU A 117 6.04 4.45 -7.66
N VAL A 118 5.29 4.66 -6.58
CA VAL A 118 3.90 5.11 -6.64
C VAL A 118 3.81 6.57 -7.11
N LEU A 119 4.80 7.39 -6.74
CA LEU A 119 4.93 8.75 -7.21
C LEU A 119 5.81 8.81 -8.46
N MET A 120 5.43 9.64 -9.42
CA MET A 120 6.17 9.82 -10.65
C MET A 120 5.93 11.19 -11.27
N SER A 121 6.65 11.50 -12.36
CA SER A 121 6.51 12.78 -13.05
C SER A 121 5.18 12.83 -13.81
N SER A 122 4.38 13.86 -13.54
CA SER A 122 3.14 14.14 -14.25
C SER A 122 3.37 14.36 -15.75
N ASP A 123 4.48 14.99 -16.13
CA ASP A 123 4.89 15.15 -17.53
C ASP A 123 5.17 13.80 -18.19
N PHE A 124 5.91 12.92 -17.52
CA PHE A 124 6.20 11.58 -18.04
C PHE A 124 4.92 10.74 -18.22
N VAL A 125 4.00 10.78 -17.25
CA VAL A 125 2.70 10.10 -17.37
C VAL A 125 1.90 10.66 -18.55
N LYS A 126 1.81 11.99 -18.68
CA LYS A 126 1.13 12.63 -19.81
C LYS A 126 1.74 12.22 -21.15
N LYS A 127 3.06 12.10 -21.27
CA LYS A 127 3.74 11.58 -22.47
C LYS A 127 3.34 10.15 -22.82
N VAL A 128 3.33 9.23 -21.83
CA VAL A 128 2.92 7.83 -22.03
C VAL A 128 1.49 7.71 -22.56
N PHE A 129 0.59 8.58 -22.10
CA PHE A 129 -0.82 8.58 -22.49
C PHE A 129 -1.19 9.63 -23.55
N LYS A 130 -0.19 10.26 -24.21
CA LYS A 130 -0.41 11.31 -25.23
C LYS A 130 -1.30 12.47 -24.74
N GLY A 131 -1.26 12.79 -23.45
CA GLY A 131 -2.07 13.83 -22.81
C GLY A 131 -3.51 13.40 -22.47
N GLU A 132 -3.95 12.21 -22.88
CA GLU A 132 -5.29 11.69 -22.65
C GLU A 132 -5.40 10.93 -21.32
N VAL A 133 -4.95 11.56 -20.24
CA VAL A 133 -5.01 10.98 -18.90
C VAL A 133 -5.21 12.05 -17.84
N ASP A 134 -6.12 11.76 -16.91
CA ASP A 134 -6.23 12.52 -15.68
C ASP A 134 -5.14 12.11 -14.69
N VAL A 135 -4.46 13.08 -14.10
CA VAL A 135 -3.41 12.83 -13.10
C VAL A 135 -3.80 13.43 -11.75
N LEU A 136 -3.51 12.70 -10.67
CA LEU A 136 -3.61 13.22 -9.31
C LEU A 136 -2.26 13.84 -8.93
N GLU A 137 -2.18 15.17 -9.03
CA GLU A 137 -0.95 15.91 -8.75
C GLU A 137 -0.76 16.17 -7.25
N VAL A 138 0.49 16.11 -6.80
CA VAL A 138 0.89 16.45 -5.44
C VAL A 138 1.10 17.97 -5.38
N LEU A 139 0.43 18.65 -4.44
CA LEU A 139 0.42 20.12 -4.39
C LEU A 139 1.82 20.74 -4.19
N ASN A 140 2.65 20.14 -3.33
CA ASN A 140 4.01 20.60 -3.05
C ASN A 140 4.98 19.40 -3.12
N PRO A 141 5.33 18.94 -4.34
CA PRO A 141 6.15 17.76 -4.51
C PRO A 141 7.61 18.05 -4.15
N LEU A 142 8.31 17.05 -3.59
CA LEU A 142 9.73 17.16 -3.25
C LEU A 142 10.60 17.43 -4.50
N SER A 143 10.20 16.87 -5.64
CA SER A 143 10.81 17.10 -6.95
C SER A 143 9.77 16.95 -8.07
N LEU A 144 10.06 17.47 -9.25
CA LEU A 144 9.21 17.30 -10.44
C LEU A 144 9.13 15.84 -10.92
N GLU A 145 10.07 14.99 -10.50
CA GLU A 145 10.04 13.54 -10.75
C GLU A 145 9.00 12.81 -9.89
N LEU A 146 8.50 13.45 -8.82
CA LEU A 146 7.52 12.89 -7.88
C LEU A 146 6.27 13.78 -7.80
N SER A 147 5.85 14.35 -8.93
CA SER A 147 4.79 15.37 -9.00
C SER A 147 3.36 14.82 -9.08
N CYS A 148 3.15 13.54 -9.37
CA CYS A 148 1.83 12.91 -9.34
C CYS A 148 1.86 11.48 -8.80
N VAL A 149 0.68 10.99 -8.40
CA VAL A 149 0.44 9.59 -8.08
C VAL A 149 0.11 8.83 -9.37
N ARG A 150 0.70 7.65 -9.56
CA ARG A 150 0.49 6.82 -10.74
C ARG A 150 -0.99 6.41 -10.88
N THR A 151 -1.54 6.61 -12.07
CA THR A 151 -2.91 6.22 -12.46
C THR A 151 -2.98 4.90 -13.23
N SER A 152 -1.81 4.37 -13.57
CA SER A 152 -1.56 3.12 -14.27
C SER A 152 -0.14 2.64 -13.93
N LEU A 153 0.11 1.35 -14.07
CA LEU A 153 1.43 0.74 -13.95
C LEU A 153 2.24 0.86 -15.25
N LEU A 154 1.60 1.17 -16.38
CA LEU A 154 2.27 1.24 -17.68
C LEU A 154 3.42 2.25 -17.70
N PRO A 155 3.28 3.50 -17.20
CA PRO A 155 4.40 4.42 -17.17
C PRO A 155 5.60 3.86 -16.38
N GLY A 156 5.36 3.17 -15.27
CA GLY A 156 6.41 2.51 -14.49
C GLY A 156 7.14 1.45 -15.31
N ILE A 157 6.38 0.55 -15.96
CA ILE A 157 6.93 -0.50 -16.84
C ILE A 157 7.73 0.11 -18.00
N MET A 158 7.22 1.17 -18.63
CA MET A 158 7.91 1.88 -19.71
C MET A 158 9.23 2.51 -19.22
N ALA A 159 9.25 3.07 -18.02
CA ALA A 159 10.48 3.61 -17.43
C ALA A 159 11.53 2.50 -17.16
N VAL A 160 11.09 1.30 -16.78
CA VAL A 160 11.98 0.13 -16.66
C VAL A 160 12.57 -0.25 -18.01
N PHE A 161 11.76 -0.32 -19.06
CA PHE A 161 12.26 -0.60 -20.41
C PHE A 161 13.22 0.47 -20.92
N GLY A 162 12.93 1.74 -20.65
CA GLY A 162 13.83 2.86 -20.94
C GLY A 162 15.23 2.67 -20.38
N LYS A 163 15.34 2.11 -19.17
CA LYS A 163 16.63 1.81 -18.50
C LYS A 163 17.26 0.48 -18.93
N SER A 164 16.46 -0.45 -19.47
CA SER A 164 16.87 -1.84 -19.75
C SER A 164 17.13 -2.12 -21.23
N GLN A 165 17.23 -1.09 -22.07
CA GLN A 165 17.41 -1.25 -23.53
C GLN A 165 18.72 -1.96 -23.93
N TYR A 166 19.71 -1.99 -23.03
CA TYR A 166 21.00 -2.64 -23.25
C TYR A 166 21.09 -4.02 -22.58
N ALA A 167 20.00 -4.50 -21.96
CA ALA A 167 19.93 -5.84 -21.41
C ALA A 167 19.78 -6.89 -22.52
N GLU A 168 19.99 -8.16 -22.17
CA GLU A 168 19.70 -9.28 -23.05
C GLU A 168 18.19 -9.35 -23.34
N MET A 169 17.86 -9.49 -24.63
CA MET A 169 16.47 -9.55 -25.10
C MET A 169 15.99 -11.01 -25.17
N PRO A 170 14.70 -11.29 -24.90
CA PRO A 170 13.64 -10.34 -24.56
C PRO A 170 13.66 -9.94 -23.08
N VAL A 171 13.35 -8.66 -22.80
CA VAL A 171 13.12 -8.18 -21.43
C VAL A 171 11.64 -8.34 -21.10
N ARG A 172 11.33 -9.22 -20.14
CA ARG A 172 9.96 -9.56 -19.71
C ARG A 172 9.76 -9.16 -18.26
N VAL A 173 8.86 -8.22 -18.01
CA VAL A 173 8.61 -7.69 -16.65
C VAL A 173 7.13 -7.65 -16.33
N PHE A 174 6.82 -7.73 -15.05
CA PHE A 174 5.47 -7.48 -14.55
C PHE A 174 5.50 -6.77 -13.21
N GLU A 175 4.41 -6.10 -12.87
CA GLU A 175 4.22 -5.47 -11.56
C GLU A 175 2.78 -5.67 -11.10
N ILE A 176 2.58 -5.98 -9.83
CA ILE A 176 1.27 -5.94 -9.17
C ILE A 176 1.28 -4.83 -8.13
N GLY A 177 0.47 -3.80 -8.34
CA GLY A 177 0.54 -2.59 -7.52
C GLY A 177 -0.75 -1.77 -7.54
N TYR A 178 -0.90 -0.94 -6.51
CA TYR A 178 -2.00 0.00 -6.44
C TYR A 178 -1.76 1.19 -7.36
N VAL A 179 -2.82 1.64 -8.00
CA VAL A 179 -2.90 2.88 -8.79
C VAL A 179 -4.11 3.69 -8.32
N VAL A 180 -4.13 4.99 -8.61
CA VAL A 180 -5.28 5.84 -8.32
C VAL A 180 -6.12 6.10 -9.56
N THR A 181 -7.43 6.02 -9.44
CA THR A 181 -8.38 6.31 -10.52
C THR A 181 -9.45 7.26 -10.05
N LYS A 182 -9.91 8.16 -10.93
CA LYS A 182 -11.07 9.01 -10.62
C LYS A 182 -12.29 8.15 -10.31
N ASP A 183 -12.99 8.52 -9.24
CA ASP A 183 -14.29 7.95 -8.87
C ASP A 183 -15.14 9.05 -8.24
N VAL A 184 -16.17 9.47 -8.97
CA VAL A 184 -17.11 10.52 -8.54
C VAL A 184 -17.88 10.15 -7.28
N ASN A 185 -17.97 8.85 -6.95
CA ASN A 185 -18.65 8.37 -5.75
C ASN A 185 -17.69 8.24 -4.55
N SER A 186 -16.39 8.42 -4.75
CA SER A 186 -15.42 8.40 -3.66
C SER A 186 -15.45 9.74 -2.90
N PRO A 187 -15.37 9.74 -1.55
CA PRO A 187 -15.30 10.97 -0.77
C PRO A 187 -14.15 11.91 -1.17
N THR A 188 -13.07 11.37 -1.73
CA THR A 188 -11.90 12.13 -2.18
C THR A 188 -11.92 12.42 -3.69
N GLY A 189 -12.92 11.93 -4.43
CA GLY A 189 -12.97 11.97 -5.90
C GLY A 189 -12.04 10.96 -6.60
N TRP A 190 -11.28 10.18 -5.83
CA TRP A 190 -10.33 9.19 -6.31
C TRP A 190 -10.43 7.90 -5.50
N ARG A 191 -10.09 6.76 -6.10
CA ARG A 191 -10.00 5.47 -5.41
C ARG A 191 -8.73 4.73 -5.79
N ASN A 192 -8.31 3.83 -4.90
CA ASN A 192 -7.22 2.90 -5.19
C ASN A 192 -7.77 1.68 -5.92
N GLU A 193 -7.07 1.23 -6.97
CA GLU A 193 -7.32 -0.03 -7.65
C GLU A 193 -6.05 -0.86 -7.66
N LEU A 194 -6.14 -2.14 -7.32
CA LEU A 194 -5.03 -3.06 -7.50
C LEU A 194 -4.98 -3.53 -8.96
N ARG A 195 -3.86 -3.28 -9.64
CA ARG A 195 -3.64 -3.67 -11.03
C ARG A 195 -2.46 -4.62 -11.17
N LEU A 196 -2.48 -5.37 -12.28
CA LEU A 196 -1.38 -6.18 -12.79
C LEU A 196 -0.96 -5.58 -14.13
N GLY A 197 0.26 -5.06 -14.18
CA GLY A 197 0.90 -4.60 -15.42
C GLY A 197 1.88 -5.67 -15.90
N ILE A 198 1.89 -5.94 -17.19
CA ILE A 198 2.81 -6.91 -17.83
C ILE A 198 3.41 -6.21 -19.05
N GLY A 199 4.70 -6.40 -19.29
CA GLY A 199 5.36 -5.87 -20.47
C GLY A 199 6.40 -6.82 -21.04
N ILE A 200 6.59 -6.73 -22.35
CA ILE A 200 7.65 -7.41 -23.10
C ILE A 200 8.29 -6.38 -24.03
N MET A 201 9.61 -6.25 -23.95
CA MET A 201 10.43 -5.52 -24.90
C MET A 201 11.39 -6.50 -25.58
N ASN A 202 11.46 -6.48 -26.91
CA ASN A 202 12.31 -7.38 -27.69
C ASN A 202 12.71 -6.72 -29.02
N SER A 203 13.60 -7.34 -29.80
CA SER A 203 13.93 -6.86 -31.16
C SER A 203 12.72 -6.83 -32.10
N GLU A 204 11.83 -7.80 -31.95
CA GLU A 204 10.55 -7.90 -32.63
C GLU A 204 9.49 -8.33 -31.61
N VAL A 205 8.32 -7.69 -31.67
CA VAL A 205 7.18 -8.00 -30.80
C VAL A 205 5.89 -7.89 -31.62
N SER A 206 4.98 -8.85 -31.44
CA SER A 206 3.61 -8.80 -31.96
C SER A 206 2.57 -8.78 -30.84
N PHE A 207 1.32 -8.50 -31.20
CA PHE A 207 0.17 -8.60 -30.31
C PHE A 207 0.06 -9.95 -29.59
N GLU A 208 0.36 -11.05 -30.29
CA GLU A 208 0.30 -12.41 -29.75
C GLU A 208 1.32 -12.65 -28.63
N ASP A 209 2.49 -11.99 -28.69
CA ASP A 209 3.54 -12.14 -27.67
C ASP A 209 3.06 -11.73 -26.28
N ILE A 210 2.22 -10.70 -26.20
CA ILE A 210 1.61 -10.28 -24.92
C ILE A 210 0.29 -10.98 -24.65
N GLN A 211 -0.49 -11.32 -25.67
CA GLN A 211 -1.77 -12.00 -25.51
C GLN A 211 -1.59 -13.41 -24.92
N ALA A 212 -0.64 -14.17 -25.43
CA ALA A 212 -0.40 -15.56 -25.02
C ALA A 212 -0.13 -15.70 -23.50
N PRO A 213 0.81 -14.97 -22.87
CA PRO A 213 1.04 -15.07 -21.43
C PRO A 213 -0.14 -14.58 -20.61
N VAL A 214 -0.82 -13.49 -21.04
CA VAL A 214 -2.04 -13.01 -20.37
C VAL A 214 -3.13 -14.08 -20.37
N TYR A 215 -3.33 -14.76 -21.52
CA TYR A 215 -4.29 -15.85 -21.65
C TYR A 215 -3.89 -17.05 -20.81
N ALA A 216 -2.60 -17.42 -20.79
CA ALA A 216 -2.10 -18.53 -20.00
C ALA A 216 -2.38 -18.31 -18.50
N VAL A 217 -2.08 -17.11 -17.99
CA VAL A 217 -2.34 -16.75 -16.58
C VAL A 217 -3.84 -16.84 -16.26
N LEU A 218 -4.71 -16.24 -17.07
CA LEU A 218 -6.16 -16.28 -16.81
C LEU A 218 -6.74 -17.68 -16.94
N ARG A 219 -6.30 -18.49 -17.91
CA ARG A 219 -6.74 -19.88 -18.07
C ARG A 219 -6.29 -20.77 -16.93
N ALA A 220 -5.08 -20.55 -16.39
CA ALA A 220 -4.61 -21.27 -15.21
C ALA A 220 -5.45 -20.98 -13.96
N LEU A 221 -6.10 -19.81 -13.89
CA LEU A 221 -7.10 -19.48 -12.88
C LEU A 221 -8.50 -20.06 -13.17
N GLY A 222 -8.66 -20.86 -14.23
CA GLY A 222 -9.93 -21.43 -14.64
C GLY A 222 -10.84 -20.47 -15.42
N LEU A 223 -10.32 -19.33 -15.86
CA LEU A 223 -11.09 -18.31 -16.59
C LEU A 223 -10.97 -18.50 -18.10
N GLN A 224 -11.99 -18.04 -18.83
CA GLN A 224 -12.02 -18.06 -20.30
C GLN A 224 -11.89 -16.63 -20.84
N PRO A 225 -10.65 -16.15 -21.10
CA PRO A 225 -10.43 -14.81 -21.62
C PRO A 225 -10.82 -14.70 -23.10
N GLN A 226 -11.38 -13.55 -23.46
CA GLN A 226 -11.67 -13.16 -24.84
C GLN A 226 -11.20 -11.73 -25.10
N THR A 227 -10.79 -11.45 -26.34
CA THR A 227 -10.41 -10.11 -26.78
C THR A 227 -11.42 -9.53 -27.76
N LYS A 228 -11.74 -8.24 -27.60
CA LYS A 228 -12.49 -7.46 -28.59
C LYS A 228 -11.67 -6.23 -28.97
N ILE A 229 -11.90 -5.72 -30.19
CA ILE A 229 -11.26 -4.50 -30.69
C ILE A 229 -11.46 -3.37 -29.67
N TYR A 230 -10.39 -2.62 -29.45
CA TYR A 230 -10.36 -1.49 -28.52
C TYR A 230 -9.35 -0.45 -29.00
N THR A 231 -9.48 0.77 -28.50
CA THR A 231 -8.55 1.86 -28.73
C THR A 231 -8.01 2.34 -27.40
N HIS A 232 -6.71 2.63 -27.36
CA HIS A 232 -6.05 3.12 -26.16
C HIS A 232 -4.93 4.09 -26.58
N PRO A 233 -4.79 5.27 -25.93
CA PRO A 233 -3.87 6.32 -26.40
C PRO A 233 -2.40 5.86 -26.53
N THR A 234 -1.95 5.01 -25.62
CA THR A 234 -0.58 4.47 -25.57
C THR A 234 -0.31 3.39 -26.62
N LEU A 235 -1.34 2.82 -27.26
CA LEU A 235 -1.22 1.59 -28.06
C LEU A 235 -1.55 1.84 -29.53
N ILE A 236 -1.08 0.95 -30.41
CA ILE A 236 -1.33 1.02 -31.85
C ILE A 236 -2.80 0.67 -32.16
N ASN A 237 -3.48 1.55 -32.89
CA ASN A 237 -4.84 1.30 -33.37
C ASN A 237 -4.87 0.05 -34.28
N GLY A 238 -5.79 -0.87 -33.99
CA GLY A 238 -5.88 -2.16 -34.69
C GLY A 238 -4.96 -3.26 -34.15
N ARG A 239 -3.98 -2.92 -33.29
CA ARG A 239 -3.13 -3.88 -32.55
C ARG A 239 -3.32 -3.74 -31.04
N THR A 240 -4.56 -3.45 -30.66
CA THR A 240 -5.02 -3.21 -29.29
C THR A 240 -6.32 -3.95 -29.07
N ALA A 241 -6.46 -4.57 -27.91
CA ALA A 241 -7.68 -5.24 -27.51
C ALA A 241 -8.03 -4.97 -26.06
N LYS A 242 -9.34 -4.89 -25.80
CA LYS A 242 -9.88 -5.03 -24.46
C LYS A 242 -10.02 -6.51 -24.14
N LEU A 243 -9.67 -6.85 -22.91
CA LEU A 243 -9.74 -8.18 -22.36
C LEU A 243 -11.02 -8.36 -21.56
N LEU A 244 -11.77 -9.39 -21.90
CA LEU A 244 -13.05 -9.75 -21.30
C LEU A 244 -12.94 -11.14 -20.67
N VAL A 245 -13.58 -11.31 -19.52
CA VAL A 245 -13.84 -12.62 -18.92
C VAL A 245 -15.32 -12.64 -18.53
N ASN A 246 -16.07 -13.64 -18.99
CA ASN A 246 -17.53 -13.70 -18.82
C ASN A 246 -18.22 -12.39 -19.24
N GLU A 247 -17.84 -11.85 -20.42
CA GLU A 247 -18.28 -10.55 -20.96
C GLU A 247 -17.95 -9.30 -20.09
N LYS A 248 -17.24 -9.46 -18.96
CA LYS A 248 -16.82 -8.35 -18.11
C LYS A 248 -15.42 -7.88 -18.45
N PHE A 249 -15.24 -6.57 -18.57
CA PHE A 249 -13.96 -5.93 -18.87
C PHE A 249 -12.98 -6.01 -17.69
N VAL A 250 -11.89 -6.74 -17.88
CA VAL A 250 -10.85 -6.96 -16.85
C VAL A 250 -9.55 -6.22 -17.13
N GLY A 251 -9.33 -5.70 -18.33
CA GLY A 251 -8.08 -5.04 -18.69
C GLY A 251 -7.92 -4.86 -20.19
N TYR A 252 -6.75 -4.44 -20.63
CA TYR A 252 -6.43 -4.25 -22.05
C TYR A 252 -4.99 -4.69 -22.32
N LEU A 253 -4.69 -4.98 -23.58
CA LEU A 253 -3.36 -5.37 -24.04
C LEU A 253 -3.13 -4.94 -25.49
N GLY A 254 -1.87 -4.75 -25.85
CA GLY A 254 -1.50 -4.43 -27.23
C GLY A 254 -0.05 -3.98 -27.38
N GLU A 255 0.28 -3.60 -28.61
CA GLU A 255 1.58 -3.05 -28.98
C GLU A 255 1.62 -1.54 -28.71
N VAL A 256 2.71 -1.05 -28.13
CA VAL A 256 2.91 0.37 -27.81
C VAL A 256 3.08 1.18 -29.10
N HIS A 257 2.44 2.34 -29.17
CA HIS A 257 2.51 3.23 -30.31
C HIS A 257 3.95 3.74 -30.55
N PRO A 258 4.49 3.72 -31.80
CA PRO A 258 5.86 4.15 -32.09
C PRO A 258 6.18 5.58 -31.62
N GLU A 259 5.24 6.50 -31.79
CA GLU A 259 5.35 7.89 -31.27
C GLU A 259 5.61 7.93 -29.76
N VAL A 260 4.97 7.05 -28.98
CA VAL A 260 5.20 6.98 -27.53
C VAL A 260 6.59 6.42 -27.24
N LEU A 261 7.01 5.38 -27.96
CA LEU A 261 8.37 4.83 -27.83
C LEU A 261 9.44 5.87 -28.15
N GLU A 262 9.24 6.66 -29.21
CA GLU A 262 10.15 7.72 -29.64
C GLU A 262 10.25 8.83 -28.58
N VAL A 263 9.12 9.32 -28.06
CA VAL A 263 9.09 10.35 -26.99
C VAL A 263 9.78 9.86 -25.71
N LEU A 264 9.70 8.56 -25.43
CA LEU A 264 10.34 7.93 -24.28
C LEU A 264 11.80 7.49 -24.55
N GLY A 265 12.28 7.65 -25.78
CA GLY A 265 13.61 7.22 -26.21
C GLY A 265 13.83 5.72 -26.18
N ILE A 266 12.77 4.92 -26.32
CA ILE A 266 12.81 3.44 -26.34
C ILE A 266 12.99 2.95 -27.77
N LYS A 267 14.13 2.30 -28.04
CA LYS A 267 14.54 1.91 -29.40
C LYS A 267 13.89 0.62 -29.90
N TYR A 268 13.34 -0.19 -29.02
CA TYR A 268 12.82 -1.52 -29.32
C TYR A 268 11.28 -1.54 -29.23
N PRO A 269 10.60 -2.37 -30.03
CA PRO A 269 9.17 -2.55 -29.90
C PRO A 269 8.81 -3.12 -28.52
N VAL A 270 7.66 -2.69 -28.01
CA VAL A 270 7.13 -3.06 -26.71
C VAL A 270 5.68 -3.49 -26.85
N ALA A 271 5.30 -4.59 -26.22
CA ALA A 271 3.91 -4.95 -25.99
C ALA A 271 3.62 -5.02 -24.50
N ILE A 272 2.43 -4.55 -24.11
CA ILE A 272 2.03 -4.40 -22.72
C ILE A 272 0.59 -4.85 -22.50
N ALA A 273 0.30 -5.21 -21.26
CA ALA A 273 -1.04 -5.44 -20.77
C ALA A 273 -1.21 -4.81 -19.39
N GLU A 274 -2.43 -4.34 -19.10
CA GLU A 274 -2.81 -3.92 -17.77
C GLU A 274 -4.19 -4.49 -17.41
N LEU A 275 -4.26 -5.20 -16.30
CA LEU A 275 -5.47 -5.86 -15.80
C LEU A 275 -5.83 -5.32 -14.41
N ASN A 276 -7.12 -5.18 -14.14
CA ASN A 276 -7.65 -4.87 -12.82
C ASN A 276 -7.86 -6.16 -12.02
N VAL A 277 -7.04 -6.36 -10.97
CA VAL A 277 -7.02 -7.58 -10.15
C VAL A 277 -8.34 -7.74 -9.38
N GLU A 278 -8.96 -6.64 -8.96
CA GLU A 278 -10.23 -6.70 -8.24
C GLU A 278 -11.37 -7.20 -9.13
N ARG A 279 -11.36 -6.83 -10.42
CA ARG A 279 -12.33 -7.35 -11.38
C ARG A 279 -12.12 -8.84 -11.66
N ILE A 280 -10.87 -9.29 -11.72
CA ILE A 280 -10.56 -10.73 -11.80
C ILE A 280 -11.08 -11.45 -10.55
N GLU A 281 -10.84 -10.91 -9.36
CA GLU A 281 -11.35 -11.44 -8.09
C GLU A 281 -12.88 -11.55 -8.08
N MET A 282 -13.59 -10.55 -8.62
CA MET A 282 -15.06 -10.56 -8.72
C MET A 282 -15.60 -11.61 -9.70
N VAL A 283 -14.85 -11.95 -10.74
CA VAL A 283 -15.26 -12.96 -11.75
C VAL A 283 -14.98 -14.39 -11.29
N LEU A 284 -14.01 -14.57 -10.39
CA LEU A 284 -13.73 -15.86 -9.73
C LEU A 284 -14.77 -16.24 -8.65
N ARG A 285 -15.72 -15.35 -8.35
CA ARG A 285 -16.84 -15.62 -7.42
C ARG A 285 -18.00 -16.25 -8.16
#